data_AF-A0A1P8X7M9-F1
#
_entry.id   AF-A0A1P8X7M9-F1
#
_cell.length_a   1.000
_cell.length_b   1.000
_cell.length_c   1.000
_cell.angle_alpha   90.00
_cell.angle_beta   90.00
_cell.angle_gamma   90.00
#
_symmetry.space_group_name_H-M   'P 1'
#
loop_
_entity.id
_entity.type
_entity.pdbx_description
1 polymer ?
#
loop_
_entity_poly.entity_id
_entity_poly.type
_entity_poly.pdbx_seq_one_letter_code
_entity_poly.pdbx_strand_id
1 'polypeptide(L)'
;MTSEQRAAAQPPPLPPGLLEPWRVIAVGAAAWVVVTVLSFTISALHEWRPISIAGLATGVVGTLIFLWQRSAAQRGARGAQTGLTIRDNRT
;
A
#
# COMPACT_ATOMS: atom_id res chain seq x y z
N MET A 1 -28.37 -17.15 34.47
CA MET A 1 -26.92 -17.39 34.55
C MET A 1 -26.47 -18.13 33.29
N THR A 2 -26.24 -17.43 32.18
CA THR A 2 -25.45 -17.99 31.07
C THR A 2 -24.86 -16.84 30.27
N SER A 3 -23.95 -16.14 30.94
CA SER A 3 -23.01 -15.23 30.31
C SER A 3 -22.00 -16.10 29.56
N GLU A 4 -22.39 -16.67 28.42
CA GLU A 4 -21.44 -17.06 27.38
C GLU A 4 -20.86 -15.78 26.80
N GLN A 5 -20.04 -15.16 27.64
CA GLN A 5 -18.98 -14.26 27.27
C GLN A 5 -18.14 -15.07 26.29
N ARG A 6 -18.54 -15.02 25.01
CA ARG A 6 -17.74 -15.48 23.89
C ARG A 6 -16.46 -14.68 24.05
N ALA A 7 -15.48 -15.28 24.69
CA ALA A 7 -14.14 -14.75 24.78
C ALA A 7 -13.73 -14.59 23.33
N ALA A 8 -13.88 -13.37 22.81
CA ALA A 8 -13.44 -13.01 21.48
C ALA A 8 -11.94 -13.26 21.55
N ALA A 9 -11.50 -14.40 20.99
CA ALA A 9 -10.11 -14.79 20.97
C ALA A 9 -9.37 -13.62 20.32
N GLN A 10 -8.60 -12.89 21.12
CA GLN A 10 -7.82 -11.75 20.65
C GLN A 10 -6.93 -12.30 19.52
N PRO A 11 -7.11 -11.87 18.26
CA PRO A 11 -6.30 -12.39 17.17
C PRO A 11 -4.83 -12.11 17.51
N PRO A 12 -3.93 -13.11 17.39
CA PRO A 12 -2.52 -12.87 17.63
C PRO A 12 -2.06 -11.69 16.76
N PRO A 13 -1.23 -10.78 17.28
CA PRO A 13 -0.81 -9.61 16.55
C PRO A 13 -0.17 -10.05 15.23
N LEU A 14 -0.86 -9.76 14.12
CA LEU A 14 -0.36 -10.07 12.80
C LEU A 14 0.96 -9.32 12.58
N PRO A 15 2.03 -9.99 12.13
CA PRO A 15 3.32 -9.36 11.94
C PRO A 15 3.16 -8.18 10.96
N PRO A 16 3.56 -6.96 11.35
CA PRO A 16 3.25 -5.73 10.61
C PRO A 16 3.75 -5.77 9.16
N GLY A 17 4.81 -6.54 8.90
CA GLY A 17 5.41 -6.70 7.59
C GLY A 17 4.62 -7.54 6.57
N LEU A 18 3.59 -8.30 6.96
CA LEU A 18 2.70 -9.00 5.99
C LEU A 18 1.43 -8.21 5.66
N LEU A 19 1.09 -7.20 6.47
CA LEU A 19 -0.14 -6.43 6.30
C LEU A 19 0.04 -5.10 5.56
N GLU A 20 1.28 -4.78 5.22
CA GLU A 20 1.67 -3.50 4.60
C GLU A 20 1.49 -3.55 3.07
N PRO A 21 0.44 -2.91 2.50
CA PRO A 21 0.15 -3.02 1.07
C PRO A 21 1.27 -2.47 0.17
N TRP A 22 2.09 -1.57 0.72
CA TRP A 22 3.22 -0.96 -0.01
C TRP A 22 4.27 -1.99 -0.44
N ARG A 23 4.45 -3.09 0.32
CA ARG A 23 5.43 -4.14 -0.01
C ARG A 23 5.07 -4.86 -1.29
N VAL A 24 3.79 -5.19 -1.48
CA VAL A 24 3.30 -5.87 -2.68
C VAL A 24 3.47 -4.98 -3.91
N ILE A 25 3.13 -3.69 -3.79
CA ILE A 25 3.30 -2.70 -4.86
C ILE A 25 4.78 -2.56 -5.24
N ALA A 26 5.67 -2.45 -4.24
CA ALA A 26 7.11 -2.34 -4.46
C ALA A 26 7.69 -3.57 -5.17
N VAL A 27 7.29 -4.78 -4.76
CA VAL A 27 7.72 -6.03 -5.40
C VAL A 27 7.22 -6.11 -6.84
N GLY A 28 5.95 -5.77 -7.10
CA GLY A 28 5.40 -5.75 -8.45
C GLY A 28 6.09 -4.73 -9.37
N ALA A 29 6.35 -3.52 -8.86
CA ALA A 29 7.07 -2.49 -9.60
C ALA A 29 8.53 -2.92 -9.90
N ALA A 30 9.22 -3.50 -8.91
CA ALA A 30 10.58 -4.01 -9.09
C ALA A 30 10.63 -5.14 -10.13
N ALA A 31 9.65 -6.06 -10.13
CA ALA A 31 9.55 -7.11 -11.13
C ALA A 31 9.45 -6.53 -12.55
N TRP A 32 8.64 -5.49 -12.76
CA TRP A 32 8.54 -4.83 -14.08
C TRP A 32 9.82 -4.12 -14.51
N VAL A 33 10.56 -3.52 -13.57
CA VAL A 33 11.90 -2.97 -13.85
C VAL A 33 12.85 -4.07 -14.31
N VAL A 34 12.87 -5.21 -13.62
CA VAL A 34 13.71 -6.36 -13.99
C VAL A 34 13.36 -6.87 -15.39
N VAL A 35 12.07 -7.09 -15.68
CA VAL A 35 11.62 -7.55 -17.01
C VAL A 35 12.01 -6.55 -18.10
N THR A 36 11.91 -5.24 -17.82
CA THR A 36 12.38 -4.20 -18.74
C THR A 36 13.88 -4.33 -18.99
N VAL A 37 14.70 -4.39 -17.94
CA VAL A 37 16.15 -4.54 -18.09
C VAL A 37 16.52 -5.79 -18.89
N LEU A 38 15.86 -6.93 -18.62
CA LEU A 38 16.08 -8.18 -19.36
C LEU A 38 15.74 -8.03 -20.84
N SER A 39 14.65 -7.35 -21.19
CA SER A 39 14.25 -7.11 -22.58
C SER A 39 15.20 -6.22 -23.40
N PHE A 40 16.07 -5.44 -22.72
CA PHE A 40 17.07 -4.60 -23.39
C PHE A 40 18.47 -5.24 -23.40
N THR A 41 18.73 -6.20 -22.50
CA THR A 41 20.05 -6.84 -22.36
C THR A 41 20.13 -8.20 -23.06
N ILE A 42 19.00 -8.89 -23.22
CA ILE A 42 18.94 -10.23 -23.80
C ILE A 42 18.29 -10.16 -25.19
N SER A 43 19.05 -10.48 -26.24
CA SER A 43 18.56 -10.44 -27.63
C SER A 43 17.32 -11.30 -27.87
N ALA A 44 17.21 -12.45 -27.19
CA ALA A 44 16.06 -13.33 -27.27
C ALA A 44 14.76 -12.72 -26.69
N LEU A 45 14.87 -11.64 -25.90
CA LEU A 45 13.74 -10.96 -25.27
C LEU A 45 13.43 -9.60 -25.92
N HIS A 46 14.01 -9.29 -27.09
CA HIS A 46 13.75 -8.01 -27.77
C HIS A 46 12.28 -7.81 -28.15
N GLU A 47 11.57 -8.88 -28.51
CA GLU A 47 10.14 -8.82 -28.82
C GLU A 47 9.28 -8.47 -27.59
N TRP A 48 9.80 -8.66 -26.38
CA TRP A 48 9.09 -8.37 -25.12
C TRP A 48 9.19 -6.90 -24.70
N ARG A 49 10.00 -6.07 -25.38
CA ARG A 49 10.18 -4.65 -25.04
C ARG A 49 8.87 -3.87 -24.93
N PRO A 50 7.92 -3.90 -25.89
CA PRO A 50 6.66 -3.16 -25.75
C PRO A 50 5.87 -3.61 -24.53
N ILE A 51 5.83 -4.92 -24.23
CA ILE A 51 5.14 -5.47 -23.06
C ILE A 51 5.82 -5.02 -21.77
N SER A 52 7.16 -5.07 -21.73
CA SER A 52 7.96 -4.68 -20.58
C SER A 52 7.78 -3.20 -20.25
N ILE A 53 7.79 -2.35 -21.27
CA ILE A 53 7.55 -0.90 -21.14
C ILE A 53 6.11 -0.64 -20.68
N ALA A 54 5.12 -1.32 -21.25
CA ALA A 54 3.72 -1.18 -20.85
C ALA A 54 3.54 -1.52 -19.37
N GLY A 55 4.09 -2.64 -18.92
CA GLY A 55 4.02 -3.02 -17.52
C GLY A 55 4.83 -2.13 -16.57
N LEU A 56 5.99 -1.62 -17.00
CA LEU A 56 6.72 -0.59 -16.25
C LEU A 56 5.88 0.68 -16.08
N ALA A 57 5.26 1.15 -17.16
CA ALA A 57 4.37 2.31 -17.12
C ALA A 57 3.17 2.05 -16.19
N THR A 58 2.54 0.88 -16.27
CA THR A 58 1.47 0.47 -15.35
C THR A 58 1.96 0.46 -13.89
N GLY A 59 3.15 -0.07 -13.61
CA GLY A 59 3.75 -0.09 -12.28
C GLY A 59 3.99 1.31 -11.72
N VAL A 60 4.51 2.23 -12.54
CA VAL A 60 4.69 3.64 -12.18
C VAL A 60 3.35 4.31 -11.88
N VAL A 61 2.36 4.16 -12.77
CA VAL A 61 1.03 4.75 -12.60
C VAL A 61 0.34 4.24 -11.34
N GLY A 62 0.33 2.92 -11.12
CA GLY A 62 -0.26 2.31 -9.92
C GLY A 62 0.42 2.78 -8.64
N THR A 63 1.75 2.88 -8.64
CA THR A 63 2.52 3.38 -7.49
C THR A 63 2.19 4.85 -7.19
N LEU A 64 2.11 5.71 -8.21
CA LEU A 64 1.76 7.12 -8.05
C LEU A 64 0.34 7.30 -7.47
N ILE A 65 -0.64 6.55 -7.99
CA ILE A 65 -2.01 6.57 -7.47
C ILE A 65 -2.02 6.16 -6.00
N PHE A 66 -1.33 5.07 -5.64
CA PHE A 66 -1.27 4.62 -4.26
C PHE A 66 -0.62 5.65 -3.33
N LEU A 67 0.47 6.28 -3.75
CA LEU A 67 1.14 7.33 -2.95
C LEU A 67 0.23 8.54 -2.75
N TRP A 68 -0.53 8.91 -3.78
CA TRP A 68 -1.51 9.98 -3.68
C TRP A 68 -2.64 9.61 -2.71
N GLN A 69 -3.18 8.39 -2.81
CA GLN A 69 -4.19 7.87 -1.88
C GLN A 69 -3.69 7.84 -0.43
N ARG A 70 -2.48 7.33 -0.20
CA ARG A 70 -1.85 7.30 1.14
C ARG A 70 -1.68 8.71 1.70
N SER A 71 -1.21 9.63 0.87
CA SER A 71 -1.04 11.04 1.26
C SER A 71 -2.38 11.70 1.57
N ALA A 72 -3.44 11.40 0.81
CA ALA A 72 -4.78 11.91 1.05
C ALA A 72 -5.38 11.34 2.35
N ALA A 73 -5.21 10.05 2.62
CA ALA A 73 -5.65 9.41 3.86
C ALA A 73 -4.97 10.02 5.10
N GLN A 74 -3.66 10.27 5.02
CA GLN A 74 -2.92 10.95 6.10
C GLN A 74 -3.36 12.40 6.31
N ARG A 75 -3.73 13.11 5.24
CA ARG A 75 -4.28 14.48 5.33
C ARG A 75 -5.69 14.49 5.92
N GLY A 76 -6.55 13.54 5.53
CA GLY A 76 -7.90 13.38 6.08
C GLY A 76 -7.89 13.06 7.58
N ALA A 77 -6.94 12.22 8.04
CA ALA A 77 -6.75 11.94 9.45
C ALA A 77 -6.41 13.20 10.29
N ARG A 78 -5.67 14.15 9.72
CA ARG A 78 -5.37 15.44 10.36
C ARG A 78 -6.55 16.40 10.31
N GLY A 79 -7.36 16.37 9.24
CA GLY A 79 -8.56 17.21 9.10
C GLY A 79 -9.68 16.88 10.10
N ALA A 80 -9.80 15.63 10.54
CA ALA A 80 -10.78 15.22 11.56
C ALA A 80 -10.40 15.65 12.99
N GLN A 81 -9.14 16.02 13.24
CA GLN A 81 -8.65 16.43 14.56
C GLN A 81 -8.87 17.92 14.84
N THR A 82 -9.23 18.73 13.85
CA THR A 82 -9.45 20.18 13.99
C THR A 82 -10.77 20.54 14.72
N GLY A 83 -11.58 19.54 15.10
CA GLY A 83 -12.86 19.73 15.80
C GLY A 83 -12.88 19.38 17.29
N LEU A 84 -11.81 18.79 17.84
CA LEU A 84 -11.74 18.46 19.27
C LEU A 84 -11.24 19.67 20.07
N THR A 85 -12.09 20.70 20.18
CA THR A 85 -12.00 21.62 21.31
C THR A 85 -12.48 20.85 22.54
N ILE A 86 -11.55 20.21 23.24
CA ILE A 86 -11.80 19.79 24.62
C ILE A 86 -12.08 21.09 25.38
N ARG A 87 -13.37 21.36 25.55
CA ARG A 87 -13.86 22.38 26.46
C ARG A 87 -13.57 21.87 27.86
N ASP A 88 -12.39 22.19 28.36
CA ASP A 88 -12.09 22.12 29.77
C ASP A 88 -12.99 23.14 30.47
N ASN A 89 -14.16 22.68 30.91
CA ASN A 89 -14.97 23.40 31.86
C ASN A 89 -14.51 22.98 33.25
N ARG A 90 -13.55 23.73 33.80
CA ARG A 90 -13.27 23.73 35.21
C ARG A 90 -13.42 25.16 35.73
N THR A 91 -14.40 25.27 36.64
CA THR A 91 -14.82 26.39 37.51
C THR A 91 -15.50 27.58 36.86
#